data_AF-A0A537GTW4-F1
#
_entry.id   AF-A0A537GTW4-F1
#
_cell.length_a   1.000
_cell.length_b   1.000
_cell.length_c   1.000
_cell.angle_alpha   90.00
_cell.angle_beta   90.00
_cell.angle_gamma   90.00
#
_symmetry.space_group_name_H-M   'P 1'
#
loop_
_entity.id
_entity.type
_entity.pdbx_description
1 polymer ?
#
loop_
_entity_poly.entity_id
_entity_poly.type
_entity_poly.pdbx_seq_one_letter_code
_entity_poly.pdbx_strand_id
1 'polypeptide(L)'
;MSQVKDPTVSPSGRVKIEWARDNMPVLARIAKRFAASKVFKGHRVAMCLHLEAKTAVLAEVFLKAGAEVAITGSNPLSTQDDVAAALSETGVHVYAWRGVSDQEHASNLDRVLSVKPDLLIDDGAELSIASHLKGLRLVQTIIGACEETTTGVSRLRAMEREGRLKFPVIAVNDAYTKFLFDSRYGTGQSGLEGIMRATNLLLAGRTIVVAGFGWVGRGVALRAKGMGSRVIVTEVDPV
;
A
#
# COMPACT_ATOMS: atom_id res chain seq x y z
N MET A 1 17.26 -10.27 10.04
CA MET A 1 16.25 -11.35 10.00
C MET A 1 14.87 -10.69 10.05
N SER A 2 13.88 -11.20 9.32
CA SER A 2 12.51 -10.67 9.31
C SER A 2 11.86 -10.73 10.70
N GLN A 3 10.91 -9.84 10.98
CA GLN A 3 10.11 -9.82 12.20
C GLN A 3 8.61 -9.83 11.84
N VAL A 4 7.95 -10.93 12.17
CA VAL A 4 6.52 -11.19 11.96
C VAL A 4 5.93 -11.71 13.26
N LYS A 5 4.60 -11.64 13.42
CA LYS A 5 3.93 -12.01 14.68
C LYS A 5 4.03 -13.49 15.01
N ASP A 6 3.69 -14.32 14.04
CA ASP A 6 3.67 -15.77 14.16
C ASP A 6 4.09 -16.35 12.80
N PRO A 7 5.28 -16.97 12.68
CA PRO A 7 5.72 -17.56 11.43
C PRO A 7 4.93 -18.83 11.05
N THR A 8 4.25 -19.49 12.00
CA THR A 8 3.59 -20.79 11.76
C THR A 8 2.34 -20.69 10.89
N VAL A 9 1.76 -19.50 10.77
CA VAL A 9 0.59 -19.24 9.93
C VAL A 9 0.92 -19.05 8.44
N SER A 10 2.20 -19.19 8.04
CA SER A 10 2.65 -19.03 6.65
C SER A 10 1.88 -19.88 5.62
N PRO A 11 1.42 -21.13 5.89
CA PRO A 11 0.72 -21.92 4.88
C PRO A 11 -0.57 -21.27 4.38
N SER A 12 -1.36 -20.65 5.27
CA SER A 12 -2.57 -19.91 4.88
C SER A 12 -2.23 -18.68 4.03
N GLY A 13 -1.18 -17.95 4.42
CA GLY A 13 -0.69 -16.80 3.65
C GLY A 13 -0.24 -17.17 2.24
N ARG A 14 0.46 -18.30 2.06
CA ARG A 14 0.90 -18.77 0.74
C ARG A 14 -0.29 -18.97 -0.21
N VAL A 15 -1.36 -19.60 0.27
CA VAL A 15 -2.60 -19.80 -0.52
C VAL A 15 -3.23 -18.47 -0.93
N LYS A 16 -3.28 -17.48 -0.02
CA LYS A 16 -3.79 -16.14 -0.34
C LYS A 16 -2.93 -15.42 -1.37
N ILE A 17 -1.60 -15.48 -1.23
CA ILE A 17 -0.64 -14.87 -2.15
C ILE A 17 -0.77 -15.52 -3.54
N GLU A 18 -0.89 -16.85 -3.60
CA GLU A 18 -1.10 -17.59 -4.85
C GLU A 18 -2.41 -17.18 -5.54
N TRP A 19 -3.52 -17.17 -4.80
CA TRP A 19 -4.80 -16.69 -5.33
C TRP A 19 -4.69 -15.27 -5.89
N ALA A 20 -4.04 -14.37 -5.15
CA ALA A 20 -3.87 -12.98 -5.59
C ALA A 20 -3.02 -12.91 -6.86
N ARG A 21 -1.94 -13.68 -6.92
CA ARG A 21 -1.03 -13.74 -8.07
C ARG A 21 -1.77 -14.13 -9.36
N ASP A 22 -2.66 -15.11 -9.27
CA ASP A 22 -3.45 -15.60 -10.42
C ASP A 22 -4.50 -14.57 -10.90
N ASN A 23 -4.93 -13.67 -10.02
CA ASN A 23 -5.94 -12.65 -10.30
C ASN A 23 -5.35 -11.24 -10.56
N MET A 24 -4.03 -11.14 -10.76
CA MET A 24 -3.33 -9.88 -11.06
C MET A 24 -2.65 -9.90 -12.45
N PRO A 25 -3.42 -10.01 -13.56
CA PRO A 25 -2.87 -10.29 -14.90
C PRO A 25 -1.94 -9.19 -15.44
N VAL A 26 -2.19 -7.92 -15.08
CA VAL A 26 -1.31 -6.80 -15.47
C VAL A 26 0.04 -6.92 -14.79
N LEU A 27 0.05 -7.15 -13.47
CA LEU A 27 1.28 -7.32 -12.71
C LEU A 27 2.02 -8.60 -13.13
N ALA A 28 1.31 -9.69 -13.45
CA ALA A 28 1.90 -10.91 -13.97
C ALA A 28 2.67 -10.69 -15.29
N ARG A 29 2.11 -9.89 -16.22
CA ARG A 29 2.81 -9.50 -17.46
C ARG A 29 4.07 -8.70 -17.18
N ILE A 30 4.01 -7.74 -16.26
CA ILE A 30 5.17 -6.94 -15.83
C ILE A 30 6.22 -7.84 -15.17
N ALA A 31 5.81 -8.74 -14.28
CA ALA A 31 6.67 -9.68 -13.58
C ALA A 31 7.44 -10.58 -14.56
N LYS A 32 6.76 -11.13 -15.58
CA LYS A 32 7.38 -11.95 -16.62
C LYS A 32 8.48 -11.16 -17.36
N ARG A 33 8.18 -9.91 -17.74
CA ARG A 33 9.14 -9.03 -18.43
C ARG A 33 10.35 -8.70 -17.54
N PHE A 34 10.12 -8.27 -16.31
CA PHE A 34 11.18 -7.80 -15.42
C PHE A 34 12.03 -8.93 -14.84
N ALA A 35 11.45 -10.13 -14.66
CA ALA A 35 12.21 -11.30 -14.25
C ALA A 35 13.23 -11.74 -15.30
N ALA A 36 12.89 -11.62 -16.60
CA ALA A 36 13.77 -11.99 -17.70
C ALA A 36 14.99 -11.05 -17.82
N SER A 37 14.78 -9.74 -17.69
CA SER A 37 15.85 -8.75 -17.84
C SER A 37 16.56 -8.37 -16.53
N LYS A 38 16.03 -8.82 -15.38
CA LYS A 38 16.54 -8.50 -14.04
C LYS A 38 16.80 -6.98 -13.85
N VAL A 39 15.84 -6.16 -14.25
CA VAL A 39 16.00 -4.68 -14.30
C VAL A 39 16.36 -4.04 -12.97
N PHE A 40 16.08 -4.70 -11.84
CA PHE A 40 16.38 -4.20 -10.50
C PHE A 40 17.61 -4.86 -9.86
N LYS A 41 18.44 -5.58 -10.65
CA LYS A 41 19.67 -6.19 -10.13
C LYS A 41 20.60 -5.13 -9.51
N GLY A 42 20.95 -5.34 -8.25
CA GLY A 42 21.83 -4.43 -7.49
C GLY A 42 21.11 -3.25 -6.82
N HIS A 43 19.79 -3.12 -7.04
CA HIS A 43 18.95 -2.13 -6.36
C HIS A 43 18.34 -2.71 -5.08
N ARG A 44 18.11 -1.83 -4.11
CA ARG A 44 17.44 -2.14 -2.85
C ARG A 44 16.16 -1.33 -2.75
N VAL A 45 15.03 -2.04 -2.65
CA VAL A 45 13.70 -1.46 -2.63
C VAL A 45 13.14 -1.55 -1.21
N ALA A 46 12.83 -0.40 -0.62
CA ALA A 46 12.12 -0.31 0.64
C ALA A 46 10.64 0.02 0.39
N MET A 47 9.75 -0.68 1.07
CA MET A 47 8.31 -0.59 0.87
C MET A 47 7.59 -0.32 2.20
N CYS A 48 6.66 0.62 2.21
CA CYS A 48 5.74 0.87 3.31
C CYS A 48 4.32 0.95 2.74
N LEU A 49 3.54 -0.12 2.90
CA LEU A 49 2.24 -0.31 2.26
C LEU A 49 1.35 -1.15 3.17
N HIS A 50 0.04 -1.17 2.95
CA HIS A 50 -0.83 -2.16 3.58
C HIS A 50 -0.36 -3.59 3.22
N LEU A 51 0.17 -4.34 4.19
CA LEU A 51 0.77 -5.66 3.91
C LEU A 51 -0.31 -6.75 3.79
N GLU A 52 -0.85 -6.86 2.59
CA GLU A 52 -1.86 -7.85 2.17
C GLU A 52 -1.32 -8.73 1.04
N ALA A 53 -2.08 -9.75 0.63
CA ALA A 53 -1.65 -10.71 -0.41
C ALA A 53 -1.21 -10.02 -1.71
N LYS A 54 -1.94 -9.00 -2.17
CA LYS A 54 -1.60 -8.21 -3.38
C LYS A 54 -0.25 -7.47 -3.25
N THR A 55 0.05 -6.98 -2.05
CA THR A 55 1.31 -6.30 -1.73
C THR A 55 2.47 -7.28 -1.67
N ALA A 56 2.24 -8.48 -1.11
CA ALA A 56 3.22 -9.56 -1.16
C ALA A 56 3.55 -9.98 -2.59
N VAL A 57 2.54 -10.07 -3.48
CA VAL A 57 2.77 -10.32 -4.91
C VAL A 57 3.63 -9.21 -5.53
N LEU A 58 3.37 -7.93 -5.21
CA LEU A 58 4.20 -6.81 -5.68
C LEU A 58 5.66 -6.93 -5.20
N ALA A 59 5.88 -7.23 -3.92
CA ALA A 59 7.22 -7.44 -3.37
C ALA A 59 7.95 -8.60 -4.07
N GLU A 60 7.27 -9.72 -4.34
CA GLU A 60 7.82 -10.83 -5.13
C GLU A 60 8.23 -10.42 -6.54
N VAL A 61 7.52 -9.46 -7.17
CA VAL A 61 7.89 -8.96 -8.51
C VAL A 61 9.25 -8.25 -8.46
N PHE A 62 9.48 -7.38 -7.48
CA PHE A 62 10.78 -6.71 -7.32
C PHE A 62 11.89 -7.71 -7.03
N LEU A 63 11.64 -8.67 -6.13
CA LEU A 63 12.59 -9.74 -5.82
C LEU A 63 12.94 -10.56 -7.07
N LYS A 64 11.93 -11.01 -7.83
CA LYS A 64 12.13 -11.77 -9.08
C LYS A 64 12.82 -10.93 -10.15
N ALA A 65 12.67 -9.62 -10.13
CA ALA A 65 13.35 -8.68 -11.00
C ALA A 65 14.78 -8.33 -10.55
N GLY A 66 15.27 -8.92 -9.46
CA GLY A 66 16.67 -8.86 -9.02
C GLY A 66 16.97 -7.87 -7.89
N ALA A 67 15.97 -7.20 -7.34
CA ALA A 67 16.15 -6.33 -6.19
C ALA A 67 16.30 -7.12 -4.88
N GLU A 68 17.01 -6.53 -3.92
CA GLU A 68 16.83 -6.83 -2.50
C GLU A 68 15.63 -6.01 -2.00
N VAL A 69 14.72 -6.65 -1.24
CA VAL A 69 13.44 -6.04 -0.88
C VAL A 69 13.24 -6.07 0.63
N ALA A 70 12.90 -4.92 1.20
CA ALA A 70 12.47 -4.79 2.59
C ALA A 70 11.10 -4.11 2.67
N ILE A 71 10.22 -4.62 3.52
CA ILE A 71 8.82 -4.16 3.59
C ILE A 71 8.31 -4.03 5.03
N THR A 72 7.50 -3.00 5.27
CA THR A 72 6.69 -2.81 6.48
C THR A 72 5.25 -2.39 6.14
N GLY A 73 4.37 -2.37 7.14
CA GLY A 73 2.97 -1.98 7.03
C GLY A 73 2.80 -0.45 7.11
N SER A 74 1.93 0.15 6.30
CA SER A 74 1.60 1.60 6.37
C SER A 74 0.51 1.95 7.39
N ASN A 75 -0.15 0.93 7.96
CA ASN A 75 -1.20 1.14 8.95
C ASN A 75 -1.24 0.01 9.98
N PRO A 76 -1.38 0.32 11.29
CA PRO A 76 -1.34 -0.66 12.37
C PRO A 76 -2.28 -1.84 12.23
N LEU A 77 -3.44 -1.67 11.59
CA LEU A 77 -4.49 -2.68 11.54
C LEU A 77 -4.57 -3.44 10.21
N SER A 78 -3.76 -3.05 9.23
CA SER A 78 -3.90 -3.49 7.84
C SER A 78 -3.09 -4.73 7.48
N THR A 79 -2.00 -5.00 8.20
CA THR A 79 -1.17 -6.18 7.95
C THR A 79 -1.99 -7.46 8.15
N GLN A 80 -1.90 -8.38 7.19
CA GLN A 80 -2.39 -9.74 7.35
C GLN A 80 -1.23 -10.62 7.83
N ASP A 81 -1.30 -11.07 9.08
CA ASP A 81 -0.18 -11.75 9.76
C ASP A 81 0.27 -13.04 9.01
N ASP A 82 -0.68 -13.78 8.43
CA ASP A 82 -0.38 -14.98 7.66
C ASP A 82 0.32 -14.68 6.34
N VAL A 83 -0.07 -13.60 5.65
CA VAL A 83 0.61 -13.09 4.46
C VAL A 83 2.02 -12.61 4.80
N ALA A 84 2.19 -11.86 5.90
CA ALA A 84 3.49 -11.40 6.35
C ALA A 84 4.44 -12.57 6.64
N ALA A 85 3.94 -13.60 7.34
CA ALA A 85 4.66 -14.84 7.60
C ALA A 85 5.07 -15.54 6.30
N ALA A 86 4.14 -15.74 5.36
CA ALA A 86 4.42 -16.37 4.07
C ALA A 86 5.46 -15.60 3.24
N LEU A 87 5.34 -14.27 3.17
CA LEU A 87 6.28 -13.44 2.42
C LEU A 87 7.69 -13.52 3.01
N SER A 88 7.82 -13.64 4.34
CA SER A 88 9.12 -13.70 5.02
C SER A 88 9.97 -14.93 4.66
N GLU A 89 9.35 -15.97 4.10
CA GLU A 89 10.02 -17.19 3.63
C GLU A 89 10.56 -17.07 2.20
N THR A 90 10.20 -16.02 1.47
CA THR A 90 10.54 -15.86 0.04
C THR A 90 11.91 -15.22 -0.21
N GLY A 91 12.57 -14.71 0.84
CA GLY A 91 13.79 -13.91 0.74
C GLY A 91 13.58 -12.40 0.88
N VAL A 92 12.32 -11.93 0.99
CA VAL A 92 11.99 -10.55 1.34
C VAL A 92 12.21 -10.32 2.84
N HIS A 93 12.81 -9.17 3.21
CA HIS A 93 12.92 -8.73 4.59
C HIS A 93 11.60 -8.10 5.06
N VAL A 94 10.85 -8.80 5.91
CA VAL A 94 9.52 -8.38 6.35
C VAL A 94 9.58 -7.90 7.80
N TYR A 95 9.07 -6.70 8.08
CA TYR A 95 9.00 -6.10 9.42
C TYR A 95 7.59 -5.55 9.65
N ALA A 96 6.62 -6.44 9.82
CA ALA A 96 5.21 -6.04 9.92
C ALA A 96 4.37 -7.11 10.61
N TRP A 97 3.43 -6.65 11.43
CA TRP A 97 2.35 -7.44 12.00
C TRP A 97 1.14 -6.56 12.28
N ARG A 98 -0.01 -7.19 12.51
CA ARG A 98 -1.24 -6.51 12.89
C ARG A 98 -1.20 -6.10 14.36
N GLY A 99 -1.58 -4.86 14.61
CA GLY A 99 -1.66 -4.26 15.95
C GLY A 99 -0.33 -3.72 16.45
N VAL A 100 0.56 -3.27 15.56
CA VAL A 100 1.78 -2.55 15.98
C VAL A 100 1.43 -1.28 16.76
N SER A 101 2.18 -1.01 17.83
CA SER A 101 2.24 0.29 18.48
C SER A 101 3.00 1.32 17.62
N ASP A 102 2.86 2.60 17.94
CA ASP A 102 3.59 3.67 17.25
C ASP A 102 5.11 3.49 17.35
N GLN A 103 5.61 2.99 18.48
CA GLN A 103 7.04 2.71 18.67
C GLN A 103 7.50 1.52 17.81
N GLU A 104 6.70 0.46 17.73
CA GLU A 104 7.00 -0.68 16.87
C GLU A 104 6.97 -0.30 15.40
N HIS A 105 6.00 0.53 15.00
CA HIS A 105 5.89 1.07 13.64
C HIS A 105 7.12 1.89 13.25
N ALA A 106 7.51 2.86 14.09
CA ALA A 106 8.73 3.64 13.89
C ALA A 106 9.99 2.74 13.82
N SER A 107 10.06 1.73 14.69
CA SER A 107 11.15 0.76 14.69
C SER A 107 11.16 -0.10 13.41
N ASN A 108 10.00 -0.41 12.84
CA ASN A 108 9.91 -1.15 11.58
C ASN A 108 10.34 -0.30 10.38
N LEU A 109 9.97 0.99 10.32
CA LEU A 109 10.50 1.93 9.34
C LEU A 109 12.03 1.98 9.41
N ASP A 110 12.60 2.03 10.62
CA ASP A 110 14.04 2.00 10.83
C ASP A 110 14.70 0.72 10.31
N ARG A 111 14.09 -0.45 10.56
CA ARG A 111 14.58 -1.74 10.05
C ARG A 111 14.54 -1.78 8.53
N VAL A 112 13.45 -1.34 7.91
CA VAL A 112 13.34 -1.25 6.45
C VAL A 112 14.40 -0.30 5.88
N LEU A 113 14.65 0.86 6.49
CA LEU A 113 15.67 1.80 6.02
C LEU A 113 17.11 1.31 6.27
N SER A 114 17.31 0.37 7.19
CA SER A 114 18.65 -0.14 7.53
C SER A 114 19.30 -0.96 6.42
N VAL A 115 18.51 -1.47 5.45
CA VAL A 115 19.04 -2.07 4.22
C VAL A 115 19.69 -1.03 3.30
N LYS A 116 19.55 0.27 3.62
CA LYS A 116 20.02 1.43 2.85
C LYS A 116 19.44 1.43 1.43
N PRO A 117 18.10 1.48 1.30
CA PRO A 117 17.45 1.42 0.00
C PRO A 117 17.87 2.58 -0.91
N ASP A 118 17.80 2.34 -2.21
CA ASP A 118 17.96 3.36 -3.25
C ASP A 118 16.64 3.67 -3.96
N LEU A 119 15.59 2.86 -3.74
CA LEU A 119 14.23 3.08 -4.23
C LEU A 119 13.21 2.92 -3.10
N LEU A 120 12.23 3.81 -3.04
CA LEU A 120 11.13 3.74 -2.07
C LEU A 120 9.77 3.53 -2.76
N ILE A 121 8.90 2.75 -2.12
CA ILE A 121 7.49 2.62 -2.49
C ILE A 121 6.67 2.89 -1.23
N ASP A 122 5.83 3.91 -1.26
CA ASP A 122 5.24 4.50 -0.08
C ASP A 122 3.74 4.72 -0.22
N ASP A 123 3.06 4.62 0.91
CA ASP A 123 1.63 4.82 1.11
C ASP A 123 1.48 5.72 2.33
N GLY A 124 1.27 7.01 2.08
CA GLY A 124 1.12 8.02 3.11
C GLY A 124 2.38 8.85 3.39
N ALA A 125 3.45 8.68 2.62
CA ALA A 125 4.74 9.38 2.71
C ALA A 125 5.57 9.10 3.98
N GLU A 126 5.22 8.10 4.79
CA GLU A 126 5.89 7.86 6.08
C GLU A 126 7.33 7.37 5.91
N LEU A 127 7.57 6.46 4.96
CA LEU A 127 8.91 5.93 4.69
C LEU A 127 9.80 7.01 4.08
N SER A 128 9.25 7.80 3.16
CA SER A 128 9.91 8.94 2.53
C SER A 128 10.29 9.99 3.56
N ILE A 129 9.39 10.35 4.47
CA ILE A 129 9.68 11.30 5.56
C ILE A 129 10.71 10.71 6.53
N ALA A 130 10.56 9.45 6.95
CA ALA A 130 11.51 8.78 7.82
C ALA A 130 12.93 8.78 7.24
N SER A 131 13.08 8.56 5.93
CA SER A 131 14.38 8.62 5.26
C SER A 131 15.04 10.00 5.34
N HIS A 132 14.27 11.09 5.25
CA HIS A 132 14.77 12.46 5.41
C HIS A 132 15.18 12.74 6.87
N LEU A 133 14.44 12.19 7.85
CA LEU A 133 14.73 12.34 9.27
C LEU A 133 15.96 11.54 9.71
N LYS A 134 16.27 10.42 9.05
CA LYS A 134 17.51 9.64 9.29
C LYS A 134 18.79 10.36 8.88
N GLY A 135 18.66 11.44 8.10
CA GLY A 135 19.75 12.35 7.78
C GLY A 135 20.29 12.20 6.37
N LEU A 136 21.14 13.17 6.01
CA LEU A 136 21.57 13.42 4.63
C LEU A 136 22.28 12.23 3.99
N ARG A 137 23.02 11.44 4.78
CA ARG A 137 23.78 10.30 4.25
C ARG A 137 22.89 9.23 3.63
N LEU A 138 21.71 8.98 4.22
CA LEU A 138 20.76 8.00 3.67
C LEU A 138 19.97 8.62 2.52
N VAL A 139 19.44 9.82 2.70
CA VAL A 139 18.57 10.44 1.69
C VAL A 139 19.28 10.66 0.35
N GLN A 140 20.60 10.91 0.38
CA GLN A 140 21.41 11.11 -0.84
C GLN A 140 21.67 9.82 -1.63
N THR A 141 21.46 8.64 -1.04
CA THR A 141 21.60 7.37 -1.77
C THR A 141 20.31 6.96 -2.48
N ILE A 142 19.21 7.67 -2.23
CA ILE A 142 17.89 7.35 -2.79
C ILE A 142 17.75 8.03 -4.16
N ILE A 143 17.52 7.20 -5.18
CA ILE A 143 17.33 7.61 -6.57
C ILE A 143 15.94 8.23 -6.76
N GLY A 144 14.93 7.68 -6.07
CA GLY A 144 13.57 8.23 -6.09
C GLY A 144 12.57 7.38 -5.31
N ALA A 145 11.33 7.88 -5.26
CA ALA A 145 10.22 7.22 -4.60
C ALA A 145 8.96 7.19 -5.46
N CYS A 146 8.06 6.27 -5.15
CA CYS A 146 6.68 6.26 -5.64
C CYS A 146 5.74 6.47 -4.44
N GLU A 147 4.73 7.34 -4.60
CA GLU A 147 3.70 7.58 -3.59
C GLU A 147 2.29 7.31 -4.15
N GLU A 148 1.55 6.44 -3.48
CA GLU A 148 0.25 5.94 -3.95
C GLU A 148 -0.96 6.78 -3.46
N THR A 149 -0.84 7.54 -2.38
CA THR A 149 -1.98 8.22 -1.76
C THR A 149 -2.04 9.71 -2.05
N THR A 150 -3.26 10.25 -2.08
CA THR A 150 -3.48 11.71 -2.17
C THR A 150 -2.86 12.45 -0.98
N THR A 151 -2.95 11.88 0.23
CA THR A 151 -2.38 12.45 1.44
C THR A 151 -0.86 12.49 1.37
N GLY A 152 -0.22 11.39 1.01
CA GLY A 152 1.24 11.32 0.87
C GLY A 152 1.75 12.29 -0.22
N VAL A 153 1.08 12.34 -1.38
CA VAL A 153 1.43 13.31 -2.45
C VAL A 153 1.36 14.75 -1.93
N SER A 154 0.32 15.08 -1.16
CA SER A 154 0.16 16.42 -0.60
C SER A 154 1.27 16.78 0.40
N ARG A 155 1.67 15.83 1.26
CA ARG A 155 2.81 15.99 2.18
C ARG A 155 4.13 16.21 1.42
N LEU A 156 4.37 15.43 0.38
CA LEU A 156 5.60 15.52 -0.42
C LEU A 156 5.66 16.80 -1.25
N ARG A 157 4.54 17.27 -1.82
CA ARG A 157 4.47 18.59 -2.48
C ARG A 157 4.69 19.75 -1.51
N ALA A 158 4.29 19.62 -0.24
CA ALA A 158 4.63 20.61 0.78
C ALA A 158 6.15 20.63 1.04
N MET A 159 6.77 19.45 1.20
CA MET A 159 8.22 19.34 1.36
C MET A 159 9.00 19.88 0.15
N GLU A 160 8.49 19.67 -1.06
CA GLU A 160 9.07 20.21 -2.30
C GLU A 160 9.03 21.74 -2.31
N ARG A 161 7.87 22.35 -2.01
CA ARG A 161 7.73 23.82 -1.91
C ARG A 161 8.65 24.44 -0.87
N GLU A 162 8.96 23.72 0.19
CA GLU A 162 9.91 24.12 1.24
C GLU A 162 11.38 23.85 0.87
N GLY A 163 11.69 23.26 -0.29
CA GLY A 163 13.06 22.89 -0.69
C GLY A 163 13.68 21.75 0.15
N ARG A 164 12.84 21.00 0.88
CA ARG A 164 13.25 19.94 1.81
C ARG A 164 13.28 18.56 1.19
N LEU A 165 12.47 18.32 0.16
CA LEU A 165 12.46 17.05 -0.58
C LEU A 165 13.78 16.88 -1.35
N LYS A 166 14.51 15.78 -1.12
CA LYS A 166 15.88 15.57 -1.63
C LYS A 166 16.01 14.56 -2.76
N PHE A 167 14.92 13.90 -3.15
CA PHE A 167 14.87 12.97 -4.28
C PHE A 167 13.56 13.13 -5.05
N PRO A 168 13.51 12.77 -6.34
CA PRO A 168 12.28 12.84 -7.12
C PRO A 168 11.24 11.82 -6.63
N VAL A 169 9.96 12.19 -6.72
CA VAL A 169 8.84 11.32 -6.36
C VAL A 169 7.85 11.25 -7.51
N ILE A 170 7.49 10.03 -7.91
CA ILE A 170 6.39 9.78 -8.84
C ILE A 170 5.09 9.64 -8.04
N ALA A 171 4.16 10.56 -8.25
CA ALA A 171 2.80 10.48 -7.71
C ALA A 171 1.99 9.42 -8.47
N VAL A 172 2.06 8.17 -8.04
CA VAL A 172 1.31 7.05 -8.64
C VAL A 172 -0.20 7.27 -8.49
N ASN A 173 -0.61 7.97 -7.44
CA ASN A 173 -2.00 8.40 -7.24
C ASN A 173 -2.61 9.11 -8.45
N ASP A 174 -1.81 9.89 -9.18
CA ASP A 174 -2.26 10.75 -10.29
C ASP A 174 -2.43 9.95 -11.60
N ALA A 175 -1.99 8.68 -11.64
CA ALA A 175 -2.20 7.83 -12.79
C ALA A 175 -3.69 7.51 -12.97
N TYR A 176 -4.21 7.66 -14.20
CA TYR A 176 -5.60 7.35 -14.54
C TYR A 176 -6.02 5.95 -14.12
N THR A 177 -5.15 4.96 -14.33
CA THR A 177 -5.40 3.57 -13.93
C THR A 177 -5.45 3.36 -12.43
N LYS A 178 -4.93 4.30 -11.62
CA LYS A 178 -5.03 4.28 -10.16
C LYS A 178 -6.37 4.88 -9.75
N PHE A 179 -6.57 6.18 -9.92
CA PHE A 179 -7.75 6.84 -9.34
C PHE A 179 -9.08 6.43 -10.00
N LEU A 180 -9.09 6.08 -11.30
CA LEU A 180 -10.32 5.62 -11.97
C LEU A 180 -10.74 4.22 -11.53
N PHE A 181 -9.80 3.39 -11.05
CA PHE A 181 -10.09 2.03 -10.62
C PHE A 181 -10.14 1.87 -9.11
N ASP A 182 -9.04 2.16 -8.42
CA ASP A 182 -8.89 1.94 -6.98
C ASP A 182 -9.90 2.78 -6.18
N SER A 183 -9.84 4.11 -6.32
CA SER A 183 -10.67 5.01 -5.51
C SER A 183 -12.16 4.86 -5.82
N ARG A 184 -12.52 4.75 -7.11
CA ARG A 184 -13.92 4.65 -7.53
C ARG A 184 -14.50 3.26 -7.31
N TYR A 185 -13.77 2.20 -7.65
CA TYR A 185 -14.33 0.86 -7.62
C TYR A 185 -13.90 0.06 -6.39
N GLY A 186 -12.62 0.13 -6.03
CA GLY A 186 -12.05 -0.55 -4.87
C GLY A 186 -12.63 -0.02 -3.56
N THR A 187 -12.36 1.24 -3.22
CA THR A 187 -12.75 1.83 -1.92
C THR A 187 -14.25 1.77 -1.69
N GLY A 188 -15.04 2.04 -2.74
CA GLY A 188 -16.50 1.98 -2.64
C GLY A 188 -17.01 0.59 -2.27
N GLN A 189 -16.36 -0.47 -2.74
CA GLN A 189 -16.76 -1.86 -2.48
C GLN A 189 -16.29 -2.30 -1.10
N SER A 190 -15.00 -2.14 -0.82
CA SER A 190 -14.40 -2.60 0.43
C SER A 190 -14.93 -1.83 1.65
N GLY A 191 -15.22 -0.53 1.50
CA GLY A 191 -15.79 0.27 2.59
C GLY A 191 -17.16 -0.24 3.03
N LEU A 192 -18.06 -0.52 2.09
CA LEU A 192 -19.38 -1.08 2.40
C LEU A 192 -19.28 -2.52 2.91
N GLU A 193 -18.41 -3.34 2.32
CA GLU A 193 -18.13 -4.68 2.83
C GLU A 193 -17.64 -4.65 4.28
N GLY A 194 -16.74 -3.71 4.62
CA GLY A 194 -16.25 -3.52 5.99
C GLY A 194 -17.37 -3.21 6.97
N ILE A 195 -18.28 -2.30 6.61
CA ILE A 195 -19.48 -2.00 7.43
C ILE A 195 -20.34 -3.25 7.60
N MET A 196 -20.61 -3.98 6.52
CA MET A 196 -21.43 -5.19 6.58
C MET A 196 -20.80 -6.27 7.45
N ARG A 197 -19.49 -6.52 7.32
CA ARG A 197 -18.76 -7.49 8.14
C ARG A 197 -18.70 -7.09 9.62
N ALA A 198 -18.58 -5.80 9.91
CA ALA A 198 -18.51 -5.31 11.27
C ALA A 198 -19.87 -5.33 11.99
N THR A 199 -20.96 -5.12 11.25
CA THR A 199 -22.29 -4.86 11.83
C THR A 199 -23.31 -5.98 11.58
N ASN A 200 -23.04 -6.88 10.63
CA ASN A 200 -24.00 -7.86 10.11
C ASN A 200 -25.33 -7.24 9.64
N LEU A 201 -25.34 -5.96 9.28
CA LEU A 201 -26.54 -5.24 8.86
C LEU A 201 -26.86 -5.45 7.38
N LEU A 202 -28.15 -5.61 7.09
CA LEU A 202 -28.70 -5.46 5.75
C LEU A 202 -28.74 -3.97 5.36
N LEU A 203 -28.12 -3.63 4.22
CA LEU A 203 -28.10 -2.26 3.69
C LEU A 203 -29.37 -1.89 2.91
N ALA A 204 -30.09 -2.87 2.37
CA ALA A 204 -31.32 -2.63 1.61
C ALA A 204 -32.37 -1.91 2.47
N GLY A 205 -32.97 -0.84 1.93
CA GLY A 205 -33.95 0.00 2.63
C GLY A 205 -33.36 0.97 3.66
N ARG A 206 -32.06 0.90 3.96
CA ARG A 206 -31.40 1.84 4.88
C ARG A 206 -31.10 3.17 4.17
N THR A 207 -31.07 4.25 4.94
CA THR A 207 -30.54 5.53 4.47
C THR A 207 -29.05 5.60 4.76
N ILE A 208 -28.23 5.83 3.74
CA ILE A 208 -26.77 6.02 3.86
C ILE A 208 -26.44 7.43 3.42
N VAL A 209 -25.78 8.19 4.30
CA VAL A 209 -25.26 9.53 4.01
C VAL A 209 -23.79 9.40 3.64
N VAL A 210 -23.40 9.87 2.46
CA VAL A 210 -22.03 9.89 1.97
C VAL A 210 -21.54 11.34 1.98
N ALA A 211 -20.55 11.64 2.81
CA ALA A 211 -19.93 12.95 2.86
C ALA A 211 -18.77 13.05 1.86
N GLY A 212 -18.92 13.92 0.86
CA GLY A 212 -18.03 14.08 -0.29
C GLY A 212 -18.46 13.24 -1.50
N PHE A 213 -18.31 13.80 -2.70
CA PHE A 213 -18.68 13.19 -3.98
C PHE A 213 -17.56 13.26 -5.03
N GLY A 214 -16.31 13.30 -4.56
CA GLY A 214 -15.15 12.91 -5.35
C GLY A 214 -15.15 11.42 -5.74
N TRP A 215 -14.03 10.90 -6.24
CA TRP A 215 -13.95 9.53 -6.76
C TRP A 215 -14.35 8.44 -5.76
N VAL A 216 -13.90 8.56 -4.50
CA VAL A 216 -14.27 7.64 -3.41
C VAL A 216 -15.76 7.72 -3.10
N GLY A 217 -16.28 8.93 -2.88
CA GLY A 217 -17.69 9.16 -2.57
C GLY A 217 -18.63 8.65 -3.66
N ARG A 218 -18.31 8.92 -4.94
CA ARG A 218 -19.02 8.36 -6.12
C ARG A 218 -19.02 6.84 -6.09
N GLY A 219 -17.89 6.23 -5.73
CA GLY A 219 -17.74 4.79 -5.59
C GLY A 219 -18.67 4.18 -4.56
N VAL A 220 -18.65 4.73 -3.34
CA VAL A 220 -19.50 4.30 -2.21
C VAL A 220 -20.97 4.49 -2.54
N ALA A 221 -21.36 5.69 -3.00
CA ALA A 221 -22.74 6.01 -3.32
C ALA A 221 -23.33 5.09 -4.40
N LEU A 222 -22.58 4.81 -5.47
CA LEU A 222 -23.02 3.92 -6.54
C LEU A 222 -23.33 2.50 -6.01
N ARG A 223 -22.48 1.96 -5.14
CA ARG A 223 -22.62 0.61 -4.61
C ARG A 223 -23.68 0.50 -3.54
N ALA A 224 -23.76 1.49 -2.65
CA ALA A 224 -24.84 1.58 -1.66
C ALA A 224 -26.21 1.62 -2.36
N LYS A 225 -26.34 2.42 -3.42
CA LYS A 225 -27.54 2.44 -4.26
C LYS A 225 -27.79 1.09 -4.93
N GLY A 226 -26.76 0.46 -5.49
CA GLY A 226 -26.84 -0.89 -6.09
C GLY A 226 -27.25 -1.99 -5.11
N MET A 227 -26.97 -1.81 -3.81
CA MET A 227 -27.38 -2.70 -2.71
C MET A 227 -28.77 -2.36 -2.13
N GLY A 228 -29.51 -1.44 -2.76
CA GLY A 228 -30.88 -1.10 -2.38
C GLY A 228 -31.00 -0.08 -1.25
N SER A 229 -29.93 0.64 -0.90
CA SER A 229 -29.99 1.73 0.08
C SER A 229 -30.52 3.04 -0.54
N ARG A 230 -31.16 3.87 0.28
CA ARG A 230 -31.44 5.28 -0.03
C ARG A 230 -30.19 6.11 0.24
N VAL A 231 -29.55 6.62 -0.80
CA VAL A 231 -28.28 7.36 -0.68
C VAL A 231 -28.54 8.86 -0.67
N ILE A 232 -27.98 9.54 0.32
CA ILE A 232 -27.88 11.01 0.41
C ILE A 232 -26.41 11.38 0.29
N VAL A 233 -26.09 12.38 -0.51
CA VAL A 233 -24.72 12.87 -0.69
C VAL A 233 -24.63 14.29 -0.15
N THR A 234 -23.53 14.62 0.52
CA THR A 234 -23.17 16.01 0.84
C THR A 234 -21.89 16.39 0.10
N GLU A 235 -21.85 17.61 -0.43
CA GLU A 235 -20.66 18.15 -1.10
C GLU A 235 -20.51 19.65 -0.81
N VAL A 236 -19.26 20.08 -0.76
CA VAL A 236 -18.84 21.48 -0.77
C VAL A 236 -18.52 21.95 -2.20
N ASP A 237 -18.09 21.04 -3.08
CA ASP A 237 -17.84 21.34 -4.49
C ASP A 237 -19.16 21.25 -5.28
N PRO A 238 -19.59 22.32 -5.98
CA PRO A 238 -20.83 22.29 -6.77
C PRO A 238 -20.74 21.45 -8.06
N VAL A 239 -19.55 20.95 -8.45
CA VAL A 239 -19.29 20.22 -9.71
C VAL A 239 -19.19 18.70 -9.51
#